data_AF-A0A7Z7G1T7-F1
#
_entry.id   AF-A0A7Z7G1T7-F1
#
_cell.length_a   1.000
_cell.length_b   1.000
_cell.length_c   1.000
_cell.angle_alpha   90.00
_cell.angle_beta   90.00
_cell.angle_gamma   90.00
#
_symmetry.space_group_name_H-M   'P 1'
#
loop_
_entity.id
_entity.type
_entity.pdbx_description
1 polymer ?
#
loop_
_entity_poly.entity_id
_entity_poly.type
_entity_poly.pdbx_seq_one_letter_code
_entity_poly.pdbx_strand_id
1 'polypeptide(L)' 'MTTFLFHMWVRHHLRPGEFWSLPRGERSLLIAFSEEEMAAITSQMNR' A
#
# COMPACT_ATOMS: atom_id res chain seq x y z
N MET A 1 -6.78 -5.54 -5.21
CA MET A 1 -5.67 -4.82 -5.88
C MET A 1 -5.94 -3.34 -6.10
N THR A 2 -7.10 -2.92 -6.62
CA THR A 2 -7.40 -1.50 -6.89
C THR A 2 -7.32 -0.60 -5.66
N THR A 3 -7.93 -0.99 -4.54
CA THR A 3 -7.88 -0.23 -3.27
C THR A 3 -6.46 -0.08 -2.73
N PHE A 4 -5.64 -1.10 -2.91
CA PHE A 4 -4.25 -1.12 -2.45
C PHE A 4 -3.35 -0.18 -3.27
N LEU A 5 -3.47 -0.21 -4.60
CA LEU A 5 -2.74 0.72 -5.47
C LEU A 5 -3.20 2.17 -5.25
N PHE A 6 -4.49 2.38 -4.98
CA PHE A 6 -5.01 3.69 -4.59
C PHE A 6 -4.44 4.16 -3.23
N HIS A 7 -4.40 3.28 -2.21
CA HIS A 7 -3.79 3.57 -0.92
C HIS A 7 -2.32 3.98 -1.09
N MET A 8 -1.55 3.23 -1.87
CA MET A 8 -0.16 3.58 -2.19
C MET A 8 -0.02 4.93 -2.90
N TRP A 9 -0.87 5.22 -3.87
CA TRP A 9 -0.85 6.51 -4.55
C TRP A 9 -1.12 7.65 -3.55
N VAL A 10 -2.17 7.52 -2.76
CA VAL A 10 -2.66 8.63 -1.92
C VAL A 10 -1.81 8.83 -0.67
N ARG A 11 -1.35 7.75 -0.03
CA ARG A 11 -0.52 7.83 1.18
C ARG A 11 0.97 7.93 0.89
N HIS A 12 1.46 7.12 -0.04
CA HIS A 12 2.89 6.95 -0.28
C HIS A 12 3.36 7.70 -1.55
N HIS A 13 2.48 8.47 -2.20
CA HIS A 13 2.76 9.23 -3.43
C HIS A 13 3.32 8.37 -4.56
N LEU A 14 3.06 7.07 -4.52
CA LEU A 14 3.69 6.09 -5.38
C LEU A 14 2.78 5.79 -6.57
N ARG A 15 3.23 6.13 -7.78
CA ARG A 15 2.46 5.82 -8.99
C ARG A 15 2.53 4.32 -9.29
N PRO A 16 1.50 3.71 -9.90
CA PRO A 16 1.51 2.29 -10.24
C PRO A 16 2.74 1.87 -11.06
N GLY A 17 3.21 2.71 -11.97
CA GLY A 17 4.43 2.43 -12.74
C GLY A 17 5.70 2.41 -11.90
N GLU A 18 5.79 3.29 -10.89
CA GLU A 18 6.93 3.36 -9.98
C GLU A 18 6.97 2.15 -9.06
N PHE A 19 5.82 1.69 -8.57
CA PHE A 19 5.74 0.46 -7.76
C PHE A 19 6.38 -0.74 -8.45
N TRP A 20 6.09 -0.94 -9.74
CA TRP A 20 6.62 -2.08 -10.49
C TRP A 20 8.11 -1.94 -10.84
N SER A 21 8.63 -0.71 -10.84
CA SER A 21 10.06 -0.45 -11.03
C SER A 21 10.90 -0.71 -9.78
N LEU A 22 10.29 -0.83 -8.60
CA LEU A 22 11.00 -1.07 -7.35
C LEU A 22 11.68 -2.46 -7.33
N PRO A 23 12.85 -2.58 -6.70
CA PRO A 23 13.47 -3.86 -6.38
C PRO A 23 12.49 -4.79 -5.66
N ARG A 24 12.62 -6.10 -5.88
CA ARG A 24 11.68 -7.08 -5.31
C ARG A 24 11.55 -6.98 -3.79
N GLY A 25 12.66 -6.76 -3.08
CA GLY A 25 12.66 -6.61 -1.62
C GLY A 25 11.87 -5.38 -1.16
N GLU A 26 12.08 -4.25 -1.81
CA GLU A 26 11.34 -3.00 -1.52
C GLU A 26 9.86 -3.15 -1.81
N ARG A 27 9.48 -3.82 -2.92
CA ARG A 27 8.08 -4.15 -3.19
C ARG A 27 7.46 -5.00 -2.09
N SER A 28 8.16 -6.05 -1.65
CA SER A 28 7.67 -6.93 -0.58
C SER A 28 7.47 -6.19 0.74
N LEU A 29 8.40 -5.31 1.12
CA LEU A 29 8.26 -4.47 2.31
C LEU A 29 7.09 -3.50 2.19
N LEU A 30 6.98 -2.81 1.06
CA LEU A 30 5.92 -1.82 0.83
C LEU A 30 4.53 -2.47 0.85
N ILE A 31 4.40 -3.70 0.32
CA ILE A 31 3.17 -4.50 0.42
C ILE A 31 2.84 -4.77 1.88
N ALA A 32 3.78 -5.36 2.63
CA ALA A 32 3.54 -5.76 4.02
C ALA A 32 3.12 -4.57 4.91
N PHE A 33 3.81 -3.43 4.79
CA PHE A 33 3.44 -2.23 5.55
C PHE A 33 2.08 -1.66 5.15
N SER A 34 1.79 -1.61 3.84
CA SER A 34 0.52 -1.07 3.34
C SER A 34 -0.66 -1.95 3.75
N GLU A 35 -0.50 -3.27 3.80
CA GLU A 35 -1.53 -4.20 4.27
C GLU A 35 -1.85 -3.97 5.75
N GLU A 36 -0.83 -3.81 6.59
CA GLU A 36 -1.00 -3.51 8.01
C GLU A 36 -1.72 -2.16 8.24
N GLU A 37 -1.31 -1.11 7.51
CA GLU A 37 -1.98 0.19 7.58
C GLU A 37 -3.47 0.11 7.19
N MET A 38 -3.78 -0.61 6.11
CA MET A 38 -5.16 -0.77 5.66
C MET A 38 -6.00 -1.57 6.66
N ALA A 39 -5.42 -2.59 7.29
CA ALA A 39 -6.08 -3.36 8.34
C ALA A 39 -6.39 -2.48 9.56
N ALA A 40 -5.45 -1.62 9.96
CA ALA A 40 -5.65 -0.67 11.05
C ALA A 40 -6.77 0.35 10.74
N ILE A 41 -6.81 0.91 9.53
CA ILE A 41 -7.87 1.84 9.09
C ILE A 41 -9.23 1.15 9.11
N THR A 42 -9.32 -0.08 8.57
CA THR A 42 -10.56 -0.86 8.54
C THR A 42 -11.06 -1.17 9.96
N SER A 43 -10.14 -1.50 10.87
CA SER A 43 -10.45 -1.74 12.28
C SER A 43 -11.00 -0.48 12.96
N GLN A 44 -10.49 0.71 12.63
CA GLN A 44 -10.99 1.97 13.16
C GLN A 44 -12.37 2.35 12.62
N MET A 45 -12.66 2.05 11.35
CA MET A 45 -13.97 2.35 10.74
C MET A 45 -15.11 1.47 11.25
N ASN A 46 -14.80 0.26 11.74
CA ASN A 46 -15.78 -0.68 12.29
C ASN A 46 -16.06 -0.49 13.80
N ARG A 47 -15.56 0.59 14.40
CA ARG A 47 -15.88 1.03 15.76
C ARG A 47 -16.90 2.15 15.74
#